data_AF-A0AAV0VML7-F1
#
_entry.id   AF-A0AAV0VML7-F1
#
_cell.length_a   1.000
_cell.length_b   1.000
_cell.length_c   1.000
_cell.angle_alpha   90.00
_cell.angle_beta   90.00
_cell.angle_gamma   90.00
#
_symmetry.space_group_name_H-M   'P 1'
#
loop_
_entity.id
_entity.type
_entity.pdbx_description
1 polymer ?
#
loop_
_entity_poly.entity_id
_entity_poly.type
_entity_poly.pdbx_seq_one_letter_code
_entity_poly.pdbx_strand_id
1 'polypeptide(L)'
;MNSTGMANPRPALKSFAARVIYQIFTKKKIIFAPIEYSKHIDSIKYAQEIRKLIAAFESRFTNLDKYKTIFEIYSSPLNTYVNLALEYLQMEFIDLQCNNESKHIFEISKSKIDLYNINITKEKFPNLRNRAQKVVSAFGSTYTCE
;
A
#
# COMPACT_ATOMS: atom_id res chain seq x y z
N MET A 1 -37.66 0.94 -31.61
CA MET A 1 -37.81 1.24 -30.16
C MET A 1 -38.05 -0.09 -29.48
N ASN A 2 -37.21 -0.67 -28.61
CA ASN A 2 -36.06 -0.17 -27.86
C ASN A 2 -35.03 -1.29 -27.67
N SER A 3 -33.79 -0.85 -27.52
CA SER A 3 -32.57 -1.62 -27.34
C SER A 3 -32.60 -2.57 -26.15
N THR A 4 -32.36 -3.85 -26.40
CA THR A 4 -31.89 -4.80 -25.40
C THR A 4 -30.38 -4.62 -25.24
N GLY A 5 -29.97 -4.27 -24.02
CA GLY A 5 -28.62 -3.86 -23.67
C GLY A 5 -27.57 -4.92 -24.00
N MET A 6 -26.49 -4.48 -24.64
CA MET A 6 -25.28 -5.25 -24.80
C MET A 6 -24.71 -5.60 -23.42
N ALA A 7 -24.70 -6.89 -23.10
CA ALA A 7 -23.89 -7.44 -22.03
C ALA A 7 -22.41 -7.21 -22.41
N ASN A 8 -21.77 -6.28 -21.72
CA ASN A 8 -20.34 -6.01 -21.87
C ASN A 8 -19.54 -7.08 -21.09
N PRO A 9 -18.70 -7.92 -21.72
CA PRO A 9 -17.90 -8.90 -21.02
C PRO A 9 -16.55 -8.31 -20.56
N ARG A 10 -16.43 -8.11 -19.24
CA ARG A 10 -15.18 -8.03 -18.42
C ARG A 10 -14.23 -6.82 -18.65
N PRO A 11 -13.49 -6.43 -17.59
CA PRO A 11 -12.14 -6.98 -17.46
C PRO A 11 -11.87 -7.55 -16.05
N ALA A 12 -11.55 -8.85 -16.03
CA ALA A 12 -10.86 -9.52 -14.91
C ALA A 12 -9.38 -9.10 -14.88
N LEU A 13 -9.12 -7.79 -14.82
CA LEU A 13 -7.78 -7.21 -14.80
C LEU A 13 -7.66 -6.17 -13.68
N LYS A 14 -8.18 -6.48 -12.50
CA LYS A 14 -7.77 -5.78 -11.26
C LYS A 14 -6.42 -6.33 -10.81
N SER A 15 -5.42 -5.98 -11.63
CA SER A 15 -4.00 -5.79 -11.39
C SER A 15 -3.33 -6.76 -10.41
N PHE A 16 -2.49 -7.64 -10.96
CA PHE A 16 -1.43 -8.33 -10.22
C PHE A 16 -0.60 -7.37 -9.35
N ALA A 17 -0.40 -6.12 -9.80
CA ALA A 17 0.29 -5.11 -9.01
C ALA A 17 -0.47 -4.74 -7.73
N ALA A 18 -1.81 -4.67 -7.76
CA ALA A 18 -2.61 -4.48 -6.54
C ALA A 18 -2.46 -5.66 -5.56
N ARG A 19 -2.34 -6.89 -6.08
CA ARG A 19 -2.05 -8.09 -5.26
C ARG A 19 -0.62 -8.10 -4.71
N VAL A 20 0.36 -7.60 -5.45
CA VAL A 20 1.76 -7.50 -5.00
C VAL A 20 1.89 -6.41 -3.92
N ILE A 21 1.29 -5.26 -4.15
CA ILE A 21 1.23 -4.14 -3.19
C ILE A 21 0.56 -4.60 -1.89
N TYR A 22 -0.63 -5.22 -1.95
CA TYR A 22 -1.30 -5.75 -0.76
C TYR A 22 -0.48 -6.79 0.02
N GLN A 23 0.30 -7.62 -0.69
CA GLN A 23 1.19 -8.63 -0.08
C GLN A 23 2.48 -8.05 0.51
N ILE A 24 2.97 -6.91 0.00
CA ILE A 24 4.10 -6.19 0.60
C ILE A 24 3.67 -5.51 1.92
N PHE A 25 2.44 -5.01 2.00
CA PHE A 25 1.94 -4.27 3.17
C PHE A 25 1.36 -5.13 4.30
N THR A 26 0.95 -6.37 4.02
CA THR A 26 0.52 -7.33 5.04
C THR A 26 1.61 -8.37 5.22
N LYS A 27 2.26 -8.43 6.40
CA LYS A 27 3.38 -9.36 6.67
C LYS A 27 3.00 -10.85 6.55
N LYS A 28 2.79 -11.35 5.33
CA LYS A 28 2.78 -12.78 5.02
C LYS A 28 3.96 -13.04 4.09
N LYS A 29 5.01 -13.61 4.70
CA LYS A 29 6.07 -14.34 4.01
C LYS A 29 5.43 -15.15 2.89
N ILE A 30 5.79 -14.87 1.65
CA ILE A 30 5.26 -15.59 0.50
C ILE A 30 5.73 -17.04 0.63
N ILE A 31 4.85 -17.90 1.15
CA ILE A 31 5.02 -19.35 1.05
C ILE A 31 4.35 -19.72 -0.26
N PHE A 32 5.13 -19.86 -1.32
CA PHE A 32 4.67 -20.55 -2.51
C PHE A 32 4.39 -22.00 -2.08
N ALA A 33 3.13 -22.42 -2.16
CA ALA A 33 2.76 -23.81 -1.89
C ALA A 33 3.58 -24.75 -2.79
N PRO A 34 4.00 -25.93 -2.30
CA PRO A 34 4.72 -26.90 -3.13
C PRO A 34 3.81 -27.28 -4.29
N ILE A 35 4.22 -26.96 -5.51
CA ILE A 35 3.51 -27.37 -6.72
C ILE A 35 3.67 -28.89 -6.82
N GLU A 36 2.55 -29.63 -6.72
CA GLU A 36 2.54 -31.06 -6.95
C GLU A 36 3.12 -31.38 -8.33
N TYR A 37 4.06 -32.33 -8.35
CA TYR A 37 4.90 -32.67 -9.48
C TYR A 37 4.07 -33.18 -10.66
N SER A 38 3.95 -32.37 -11.73
CA SER A 38 3.44 -32.80 -13.02
C SER A 38 4.13 -32.03 -14.16
N LYS A 39 4.83 -32.80 -15.01
CA LYS A 39 5.60 -32.48 -16.25
C LYS A 39 6.73 -31.45 -16.11
N HIS A 40 7.96 -31.96 -16.21
CA HIS A 40 9.11 -31.58 -15.38
C HIS A 40 10.16 -30.65 -16.01
N ILE A 41 9.85 -29.96 -17.12
CA ILE A 41 10.79 -29.02 -17.77
C ILE A 41 10.28 -27.57 -17.71
N ASP A 42 8.99 -27.38 -17.96
CA ASP A 42 8.38 -26.04 -17.93
C ASP A 42 8.36 -25.45 -16.52
N SER A 43 8.09 -26.25 -15.49
CA SER A 43 8.10 -25.81 -14.09
C SER A 43 9.47 -25.28 -13.64
N ILE A 44 10.55 -25.93 -14.06
CA ILE A 44 11.92 -25.49 -13.74
C ILE A 44 12.24 -24.18 -14.45
N LYS A 45 11.86 -24.05 -15.73
CA LYS A 45 12.02 -22.81 -16.51
C LYS A 45 11.25 -21.65 -15.87
N TYR A 46 9.98 -21.83 -15.53
CA TYR A 46 9.20 -20.78 -14.85
C TYR A 46 9.77 -20.43 -13.48
N ALA A 47 10.23 -21.42 -12.70
CA ALA A 47 10.88 -21.16 -11.42
C ALA A 47 12.19 -20.35 -11.56
N GLN A 48 12.93 -20.51 -12.67
CA GLN A 48 14.11 -19.69 -12.97
C GLN A 48 13.72 -18.25 -13.35
N GLU A 49 12.72 -18.09 -14.21
CA GLU A 49 12.25 -16.76 -14.61
C GLU A 49 11.62 -15.98 -13.44
N ILE A 50 10.87 -16.65 -12.56
CA ILE A 50 10.36 -16.05 -11.32
C ILE A 50 11.51 -15.57 -10.43
N ARG A 51 12.58 -16.36 -10.28
CA ARG A 51 13.75 -15.96 -9.48
C ARG A 51 14.46 -14.75 -10.07
N LYS A 52 14.63 -14.70 -11.40
CA LYS A 52 15.18 -13.52 -12.09
C LYS A 52 14.33 -12.28 -11.86
N LEU A 53 13.00 -12.42 -11.94
CA LEU A 53 12.07 -11.33 -11.69
C LEU A 53 12.14 -10.83 -10.25
N ILE A 54 12.21 -11.73 -9.27
CA ILE A 54 12.37 -11.38 -7.84
C ILE A 54 13.69 -10.60 -7.65
N ALA A 55 14.81 -11.10 -8.17
CA ALA A 55 16.10 -10.43 -8.03
C ALA A 55 16.12 -9.04 -8.69
N ALA A 56 15.53 -8.91 -9.88
CA ALA A 56 15.40 -7.62 -10.57
C ALA A 56 14.51 -6.64 -9.77
N PHE A 57 13.44 -7.14 -9.15
CA PHE A 57 12.58 -6.35 -8.28
C PHE A 57 13.34 -5.88 -7.03
N GLU A 58 13.98 -6.79 -6.29
CA GLU A 58 14.76 -6.46 -5.09
C GLU A 58 15.89 -5.46 -5.39
N SER A 59 16.57 -5.61 -6.52
CA SER A 59 17.61 -4.66 -6.98
C SER A 59 17.04 -3.28 -7.31
N ARG A 60 15.90 -3.21 -8.02
CA ARG A 60 15.27 -1.93 -8.37
C ARG A 60 14.72 -1.21 -7.13
N PHE A 61 14.33 -1.97 -6.12
CA PHE A 61 13.68 -1.49 -4.90
C PHE A 61 14.58 -1.55 -3.66
N THR A 62 15.90 -1.68 -3.82
CA THR A 62 16.85 -1.78 -2.68
C THR A 62 16.79 -0.56 -1.76
N ASN A 63 16.37 0.60 -2.27
CA ASN A 63 16.19 1.81 -1.47
C ASN A 63 14.81 1.92 -0.80
N LEU A 64 13.88 0.98 -1.00
CA LEU A 64 12.55 1.03 -0.36
C LEU A 64 12.63 0.97 1.17
N ASP A 65 13.65 0.32 1.71
CA ASP A 65 13.85 0.26 3.16
C ASP A 65 14.00 1.65 3.79
N LYS A 66 14.56 2.61 3.06
CA LYS A 66 14.66 4.02 3.49
C LYS A 66 13.29 4.68 3.69
N TYR A 67 12.25 4.14 3.06
CA TYR A 67 10.88 4.64 3.12
C TYR A 67 9.97 3.77 4.01
N LYS A 68 10.49 2.70 4.61
CA LYS A 68 9.71 1.80 5.45
C LYS A 68 8.98 2.56 6.57
N THR A 69 9.69 3.43 7.28
CA THR A 69 9.11 4.23 8.37
C THR A 69 8.00 5.15 7.89
N ILE A 70 8.13 5.79 6.72
CA ILE A 70 7.07 6.67 6.19
C ILE A 70 5.84 5.85 5.78
N PHE A 71 6.02 4.64 5.26
CA PHE A 71 4.93 3.74 4.94
C PHE A 71 4.24 3.19 6.19
N GLU A 72 4.98 2.80 7.21
CA GLU A 72 4.42 2.33 8.48
C GLU A 72 3.56 3.42 9.15
N ILE A 73 4.07 4.66 9.19
CA ILE A 73 3.32 5.83 9.67
C ILE A 73 2.06 6.04 8.82
N TYR A 74 2.18 6.00 7.49
CA TYR A 74 1.02 6.18 6.61
C TYR A 74 -0.05 5.11 6.83
N SER A 75 0.36 3.84 6.96
CA SER A 75 -0.54 2.70 7.14
C SER A 75 -1.22 2.69 8.51
N SER A 76 -0.49 3.00 9.59
CA SER A 76 -0.98 2.91 10.97
C SER A 76 -0.43 4.03 11.88
N PRO A 77 -0.88 5.28 11.69
CA PRO A 77 -0.38 6.41 12.49
C PRO A 77 -0.83 6.30 13.96
N LEU A 78 -1.94 5.61 14.25
CA LEU A 78 -2.42 5.38 15.61
C LEU A 78 -1.58 4.40 16.42
N ASN A 79 -0.85 3.49 15.75
CA ASN A 79 0.01 2.50 16.41
C ASN A 79 1.50 2.91 16.37
N THR A 80 1.80 4.14 15.96
CA THR A 80 3.17 4.63 15.94
C THR A 80 3.60 4.99 17.36
N TYR A 81 4.72 4.42 17.80
CA TYR A 81 5.32 4.77 19.09
C TYR A 81 5.82 6.22 19.05
N VAL A 82 5.17 7.11 19.80
CA VAL A 82 5.48 8.54 19.83
C VAL A 82 6.95 8.80 20.16
N ASN A 83 7.53 8.05 21.11
CA ASN A 83 8.92 8.18 21.52
C ASN A 83 9.94 7.76 20.44
N LEU A 84 9.51 7.01 19.43
CA LEU A 84 10.35 6.60 18.30
C LEU A 84 10.08 7.43 17.04
N ALA A 85 9.08 8.31 17.07
CA ALA A 85 8.78 9.20 15.97
C ALA A 85 9.76 10.38 15.91
N LEU A 86 9.90 10.96 14.71
CA LEU A 86 10.62 12.22 14.53
C LEU A 86 9.98 13.31 15.36
N GLU A 87 10.79 14.15 16.01
CA GLU A 87 10.36 15.17 16.97
C GLU A 87 9.18 16.02 16.48
N TYR A 88 9.25 16.50 15.24
CA TYR A 88 8.20 17.33 14.64
C TYR A 88 6.88 16.60 14.35
N LEU A 89 6.82 15.27 14.47
CA LEU A 89 5.59 14.48 14.39
C LEU A 89 5.03 14.07 15.74
N GLN A 90 5.83 14.17 16.81
CA GLN A 90 5.46 13.60 18.11
C GLN A 90 4.18 14.25 18.65
N MET A 91 4.09 15.58 18.60
CA MET A 91 2.90 16.31 19.04
C MET A 91 1.66 15.96 18.20
N GLU A 92 1.80 15.89 16.87
CA GLU A 92 0.70 15.49 15.98
C GLU A 92 0.22 14.06 16.26
N PHE A 93 1.14 13.13 16.57
CA PHE A 93 0.76 11.77 16.95
C PHE A 93 0.09 11.70 18.31
N ILE A 94 0.54 12.48 19.30
CA ILE A 94 -0.14 12.59 20.59
C ILE A 94 -1.57 13.07 20.38
N ASP A 95 -1.76 14.18 19.66
CA ASP A 95 -3.09 14.72 19.40
C ASP A 95 -4.00 13.73 18.67
N LEU A 96 -3.43 13.00 17.69
CA LEU A 96 -4.17 12.00 16.93
C LEU A 96 -4.55 10.78 17.80
N GLN A 97 -3.66 10.33 18.68
CA GLN A 97 -3.85 9.17 19.54
C GLN A 97 -4.62 9.48 20.82
N CYS A 98 -4.73 10.74 21.23
CA CYS A 98 -5.55 11.15 22.37
C CYS A 98 -7.01 11.43 21.97
N ASN A 99 -7.28 11.66 20.68
CA ASN A 99 -8.62 11.99 20.20
C ASN A 99 -9.42 10.74 19.80
N ASN A 100 -10.50 10.46 20.55
CA ASN A 100 -11.39 9.31 20.29
C ASN A 100 -12.16 9.41 18.96
N GLU A 101 -12.52 10.61 18.51
CA GLU A 101 -13.15 10.83 17.21
C GLU A 101 -12.16 10.48 16.08
N SER A 102 -10.90 10.90 16.21
CA SER A 102 -9.85 10.55 15.25
C SER A 102 -9.64 9.03 15.19
N LYS A 103 -9.58 8.34 16.34
CA LYS A 103 -9.51 6.87 16.40
C LYS A 103 -10.67 6.21 15.66
N HIS A 104 -11.90 6.62 15.98
CA HIS A 104 -13.10 6.07 15.37
C HIS A 104 -13.12 6.28 13.86
N ILE A 105 -12.79 7.50 13.39
CA ILE A 105 -12.66 7.82 11.96
C ILE A 105 -11.65 6.89 11.27
N PHE A 106 -10.49 6.64 11.90
CA PHE A 106 -9.47 5.74 11.35
C PHE A 106 -9.93 4.29 11.23
N GLU A 107 -10.79 3.83 12.15
CA GLU A 107 -11.33 2.47 12.16
C GLU A 107 -12.41 2.27 11.09
N ILE A 108 -13.32 3.24 10.93
CA ILE A 108 -14.43 3.14 9.96
C ILE A 108 -14.00 3.50 8.51
N SER A 109 -12.88 4.20 8.34
CA SER A 109 -12.43 4.67 7.04
C SER A 109 -11.96 3.52 6.14
N LYS A 110 -12.69 3.31 5.05
CA LYS A 110 -12.36 2.30 4.03
C LYS A 110 -11.16 2.69 3.15
N SER A 111 -10.91 3.99 2.99
CA SER A 111 -9.88 4.55 2.13
C SER A 111 -8.91 5.38 2.96
N LYS A 112 -7.63 4.99 2.97
CA LYS A 112 -6.57 5.76 3.63
C LYS A 112 -6.35 7.11 2.97
N ILE A 113 -6.48 7.17 1.65
CA ILE A 113 -6.32 8.41 0.88
C ILE A 113 -7.40 9.42 1.29
N ASP A 114 -8.66 9.00 1.33
CA ASP A 114 -9.77 9.89 1.72
C ASP A 114 -9.66 10.30 3.18
N LEU A 115 -9.21 9.38 4.05
CA LEU A 115 -8.93 9.71 5.43
C LEU A 115 -7.90 10.85 5.55
N TYR A 116 -6.78 10.76 4.83
CA TYR A 116 -5.74 11.79 4.90
C TYR A 116 -6.17 13.10 4.21
N ASN A 117 -7.07 13.03 3.24
CA ASN A 117 -7.57 14.21 2.53
C ASN A 117 -8.66 14.96 3.31
N ILE A 118 -9.55 14.24 3.99
CA ILE A 118 -10.75 14.78 4.63
C ILE A 118 -10.50 15.06 6.12
N ASN A 119 -9.88 14.12 6.83
CA ASN A 119 -9.83 14.13 8.30
C ASN A 119 -8.46 14.58 8.86
N ILE A 120 -7.39 14.46 8.07
CA ILE A 120 -6.05 14.93 8.44
C ILE A 120 -5.79 16.28 7.79
N THR A 121 -6.38 17.32 8.39
CA THR A 121 -6.34 18.69 7.86
C THR A 121 -4.95 19.32 8.01
N LYS A 122 -4.63 20.31 7.16
CA LYS A 122 -3.30 20.96 7.21
C LYS A 122 -3.13 21.83 8.45
N GLU A 123 -4.25 22.34 8.97
CA GLU A 123 -4.32 23.22 10.13
C GLU A 123 -3.98 22.44 11.40
N LYS A 124 -4.43 21.17 11.50
CA LYS A 124 -4.26 20.34 12.69
C LYS A 124 -3.07 19.39 12.61
N PHE A 125 -2.79 18.86 11.43
CA PHE A 125 -1.76 17.82 11.23
C PHE A 125 -0.86 18.13 10.01
N PRO A 126 -0.20 19.31 9.96
CA PRO A 126 0.55 19.76 8.79
C PRO A 126 1.66 18.78 8.37
N ASN A 127 2.40 18.21 9.32
CA ASN A 127 3.54 17.35 9.03
C ASN A 127 3.10 15.95 8.61
N LEU A 128 2.12 15.37 9.31
CA LEU A 128 1.52 14.08 8.99
C LEU A 128 0.85 14.12 7.61
N ARG A 129 0.10 15.19 7.32
CA ARG A 129 -0.52 15.40 6.01
C ARG A 129 0.52 15.48 4.89
N ASN A 130 1.60 16.26 5.08
CA ASN A 130 2.67 16.37 4.09
C ASN A 130 3.31 15.00 3.78
N ARG A 131 3.55 14.18 4.82
CA ARG A 131 4.10 12.83 4.65
C ARG A 131 3.15 11.90 3.93
N ALA A 132 1.87 11.92 4.28
CA ALA A 132 0.86 11.14 3.59
C ALA A 132 0.78 11.52 2.10
N GLN A 133 0.81 12.82 1.80
CA GLN A 133 0.84 13.31 0.41
C GLN A 133 2.07 12.80 -0.35
N LYS A 134 3.26 12.78 0.25
CA LYS A 134 4.45 12.20 -0.40
C LYS A 134 4.26 10.74 -0.75
N VAL A 135 3.66 9.95 0.14
CA VAL A 135 3.33 8.54 -0.13
C VAL A 135 2.32 8.44 -1.25
N VAL A 136 1.21 9.18 -1.18
CA VAL A 136 0.16 9.15 -2.21
C VAL A 136 0.70 9.60 -3.57
N SER A 137 1.51 10.66 -3.65
CA SER A 137 2.10 11.15 -4.89
C SER A 137 3.07 10.15 -5.52
N ALA A 138 3.82 9.39 -4.73
CA ALA A 138 4.72 8.35 -5.22
C ALA A 138 3.98 7.21 -5.95
N PHE A 139 2.71 6.97 -5.60
CA PHE A 139 1.87 5.99 -6.26
C PHE A 139 0.85 6.61 -7.23
N GLY A 140 0.50 7.89 -7.06
CA GLY A 140 -0.47 8.60 -7.89
C GLY A 140 0.00 8.80 -9.33
N SER A 141 1.31 8.99 -9.53
CA SER A 141 1.91 9.09 -10.87
C SER A 141 1.88 7.77 -11.66
N THR A 142 1.55 6.64 -11.02
CA THR A 142 1.39 5.36 -11.74
C THR A 142 0.07 5.25 -12.51
N TYR A 143 -0.89 6.16 -12.26
CA TYR A 143 -2.19 6.18 -12.93
C TYR A 143 -2.24 7.09 -14.17
N THR A 144 -1.23 7.95 -14.37
CA THR A 144 -1.19 8.92 -15.49
C THR A 144 -0.47 8.39 -16.73
N CYS A 145 -0.08 7.11 -16.73
CA CYS A 145 0.50 6.42 -17.89
C CYS A 145 -0.57 5.56 -18.59
N GLU A 146 -1.68 6.17 -19.00
CA GLU A 146 -2.64 5.62 -19.96
C GLU A 146 -2.71 6.52 -21.20
#